data_AF-C3MXP0-F1
#
_entry.id   AF-C3MXP0-F1
#
_cell.length_a   1.000
_cell.length_b   1.000
_cell.length_c   1.000
_cell.angle_alpha   90.00
_cell.angle_beta   90.00
_cell.angle_gamma   90.00
#
_symmetry.space_group_name_H-M   'P 1'
#
loop_
_entity.id
_entity.type
_entity.pdbx_description
1 polymer ?
#
loop_
_entity_poly.entity_id
_entity_poly.type
_entity_poly.pdbx_seq_one_letter_code
_entity_poly.pdbx_strand_id
1 'polypeptide(L)' 'MYQCLRCGGIFRKRREVVEHLLSGHRQSKFTLEYFYVYFRVRE' A
#
# COMPACT_ATOMS: atom_id res chain seq x y z
N MET A 1 -7.61 5.66 -3.58
CA MET A 1 -7.41 4.31 -3.02
C MET A 1 -5.97 3.92 -3.19
N TYR A 2 -5.46 3.05 -2.32
CA TYR A 2 -4.07 2.60 -2.34
C TYR A 2 -4.07 1.08 -2.45
N GLN A 3 -3.44 0.52 -3.47
CA GLN A 3 -3.32 -0.92 -3.65
C GLN A 3 -1.91 -1.38 -3.29
N CYS A 4 -1.79 -2.38 -2.43
CA CYS A 4 -0.54 -3.08 -2.17
C CYS A 4 -0.17 -3.94 -3.39
N LEU A 5 1.01 -3.72 -3.95
CA LEU A 5 1.47 -4.46 -5.14
C LEU A 5 1.96 -5.88 -4.81
N ARG A 6 2.12 -6.22 -3.52
CA ARG A 6 2.59 -7.54 -3.07
C ARG A 6 1.46 -8.56 -2.94
N CYS A 7 0.29 -8.13 -2.45
CA CYS A 7 -0.85 -9.02 -2.16
C CYS A 7 -2.16 -8.56 -2.81
N GLY A 8 -2.18 -7.41 -3.49
CA GLY A 8 -3.36 -6.86 -4.13
C GLY A 8 -4.34 -6.16 -3.17
N GLY A 9 -4.06 -6.10 -1.87
CA GLY A 9 -4.94 -5.48 -0.87
C GLY A 9 -5.21 -4.00 -1.16
N ILE A 10 -6.47 -3.58 -1.00
CA ILE A 10 -6.92 -2.21 -1.27
C ILE A 10 -7.22 -1.48 0.03
N PHE A 11 -6.68 -0.28 0.16
CA PHE A 11 -6.77 0.56 1.35
C PHE A 11 -7.32 1.95 0.99
N ARG A 12 -8.01 2.58 1.93
CA ARG A 12 -8.61 3.91 1.70
C ARG A 12 -7.60 5.02 1.93
N LYS A 13 -6.73 4.86 2.92
CA LYS A 13 -5.72 5.85 3.33
C LYS A 13 -4.29 5.34 3.09
N ARG A 14 -3.37 6.27 2.81
CA ARG A 14 -1.93 5.97 2.65
C ARG A 14 -1.35 5.29 3.90
N ARG A 15 -1.73 5.75 5.09
CA ARG A 15 -1.24 5.21 6.36
C ARG A 15 -1.56 3.73 6.51
N GLU A 16 -2.74 3.30 6.08
CA GLU A 16 -3.19 1.90 6.18
C GLU A 16 -2.32 0.96 5.32
N VAL A 17 -2.07 1.32 4.05
CA VAL A 17 -1.20 0.50 3.18
C VAL A 17 0.25 0.48 3.67
N VAL A 18 0.73 1.59 4.23
CA VAL A 18 2.09 1.67 4.81
C VAL A 18 2.23 0.79 6.05
N GLU A 19 1.27 0.86 6.98
CA GLU A 19 1.28 0.02 8.18
C GLU A 19 1.15 -1.47 7.83
N HIS A 20 0.35 -1.79 6.82
CA HIS A 20 0.25 -3.14 6.26
C HIS A 20 1.58 -3.63 5.66
N LEU A 21 2.29 -2.79 4.89
CA LEU A 21 3.59 -3.15 4.33
C LEU A 21 4.64 -3.38 5.42
N LEU A 22 4.63 -2.57 6.48
CA LEU A 22 5.57 -2.69 7.60
C LEU A 22 5.30 -3.93 8.46
N SER A 23 4.04 -4.19 8.81
CA SER A 23 3.67 -5.29 9.72
C SER A 23 3.42 -6.61 9.00
N GLY A 24 2.67 -6.59 7.91
CA GLY A 24 2.25 -7.78 7.17
C GLY A 24 3.31 -8.33 6.22
N HIS A 25 4.08 -7.44 5.58
CA HIS A 25 5.14 -7.84 4.64
C HIS A 25 6.56 -7.63 5.17
N ARG A 26 6.72 -7.11 6.40
CA ARG A 26 8.01 -6.79 7.02
C ARG A 26 8.91 -5.94 6.11
N GLN A 27 8.30 -5.04 5.35
CA GLN A 27 9.00 -4.25 4.34
C GLN A 27 9.87 -3.17 5.00
N SER A 28 11.03 -2.87 4.42
CA SER A 28 11.87 -1.77 4.90
C SER A 28 11.26 -0.41 4.58
N LYS A 29 11.30 0.51 5.55
CA LYS A 29 10.72 1.87 5.46
C LYS A 29 11.19 2.65 4.22
N PHE A 30 12.43 2.43 3.78
CA PHE A 30 13.04 3.15 2.66
C PHE A 30 12.46 2.78 1.29
N THR A 31 11.73 1.66 1.18
CA THR A 31 11.27 1.11 -0.11
C THR A 31 9.75 1.10 -0.25
N LEU A 32 9.02 1.62 0.72
CA LEU A 32 7.55 1.49 0.80
C LEU A 32 6.81 2.06 -0.41
N GLU A 33 7.29 3.17 -0.96
CA GLU A 33 6.64 3.84 -2.09
C GLU A 33 6.64 3.02 -3.39
N TYR A 34 7.53 2.01 -3.49
CA TYR A 34 7.57 1.08 -4.62
C TYR A 34 6.59 -0.09 -4.49
N PHE A 35 5.97 -0.28 -3.32
CA PHE A 35 5.12 -1.44 -3.04
C PHE A 35 3.64 -1.11 -2.92
N TYR A 36 3.24 0.12 -3.24
CA TYR A 36 1.84 0.45 -3.42
C TYR A 36 1.64 1.42 -4.58
N VAL A 37 0.43 1.42 -5.13
CA VAL A 37 0.01 2.41 -6.13
C VAL A 37 -1.21 3.16 -5.63
N TYR A 38 -1.25 4.46 -5.87
CA TYR A 38 -2.46 5.26 -5.68
C TYR A 38 -3.27 5.25 -6.97
N PHE A 39 -4.56 4.96 -6.85
CA PHE A 39 -5.50 5.02 -7.96
C PHE A 39 -6.84 5.59 -7.49
N ARG A 40 -7.58 6.18 -8.43
CA ARG A 40 -8.93 6.68 -8.22
C ARG A 40 -9.83 6.08 -9.29
N VAL A 41 -10.87 5.38 -8.85
CA VAL A 41 -11.92 4.92 -9.76
C VAL A 41 -12.79 6.14 -10.08
N ARG A 42 -12.95 6.43 -11.38
CA ARG A 42 -13.95 7.37 -11.86
C ARG A 42 -15.22 6.56 -12.12
N GLU A 43 -16.33 7.02 -11.58
CA GLU A 43 -17.67 6.53 -11.92
C GLU A 43 -18.04 6.93 -13.35
#